data_AF-A0A174RHC6-F1
#
_entry.id   AF-A0A174RHC6-F1
#
_cell.length_a   1.000
_cell.length_b   1.000
_cell.length_c   1.000
_cell.angle_alpha   90.00
_cell.angle_beta   90.00
_cell.angle_gamma   90.00
#
_symmetry.space_group_name_H-M   'P 1'
#
loop_
_entity.id
_entity.type
_entity.pdbx_description
1 polymer ?
#
loop_
_entity_poly.entity_id
_entity_poly.type
_entity_poly.pdbx_seq_one_letter_code
_entity_poly.pdbx_strand_id
1 'polypeptide(L)'
;MLSKKPIARVQQFLTSKTDDYENWKTRRILGIQPEGSSGWFFTIHMGWWNDEEEPFVDQWKCIQETLKDPKYREGTIWLMGDFNSQDDVRTSNVICNGKNAPVVSDHYGVMITV
;
A
#
# COMPACT_ATOMS: atom_id res chain seq x y z
N MET A 1 -3.36 7.05 10.24
CA MET A 1 -4.43 7.91 9.67
C MET A 1 -5.01 8.75 10.80
N LEU A 2 -5.25 10.05 10.56
CA LEU A 2 -5.85 10.96 11.54
C LEU A 2 -7.05 11.64 10.91
N SER A 3 -8.10 11.88 11.69
CA SER A 3 -9.33 12.53 11.25
C SER A 3 -9.74 13.61 12.24
N LYS A 4 -10.20 14.76 11.73
CA LYS A 4 -10.82 15.83 12.54
C LYS A 4 -12.26 15.49 12.95
N LYS A 5 -12.91 14.59 12.22
CA LYS A 5 -14.25 14.07 12.53
C LYS A 5 -14.13 12.75 13.29
N PRO A 6 -15.07 12.44 14.20
CA PRO A 6 -15.16 11.12 14.81
C PRO A 6 -15.18 10.01 13.75
N ILE A 7 -14.59 8.86 14.09
CA ILE A 7 -14.49 7.71 13.20
C ILE A 7 -15.68 6.78 13.48
N ALA A 8 -16.58 6.65 12.51
CA ALA A 8 -17.76 5.79 12.65
C ALA A 8 -17.43 4.31 12.41
N ARG A 9 -16.56 4.04 11.43
CA ARG A 9 -16.13 2.67 11.09
C ARG A 9 -14.65 2.64 10.74
N VAL A 10 -14.03 1.51 11.06
CA VAL A 10 -12.64 1.18 10.72
C VAL A 10 -12.62 -0.13 9.95
N GLN A 11 -11.75 -0.23 8.96
CA GLN A 11 -11.43 -1.47 8.27
C GLN A 11 -9.93 -1.63 8.15
N GLN A 12 -9.45 -2.86 8.24
CA GLN A 12 -8.06 -3.18 7.96
C GLN A 12 -8.02 -4.48 7.18
N PHE A 13 -7.13 -4.56 6.21
CA PHE A 13 -6.87 -5.82 5.51
C PHE A 13 -5.41 -5.94 5.11
N LEU A 14 -4.97 -7.19 5.08
CA LEU A 14 -3.66 -7.60 4.59
C LEU A 14 -3.68 -7.57 3.06
N THR A 15 -2.67 -6.98 2.44
CA THR A 15 -2.52 -6.91 0.99
C THR A 15 -1.28 -7.63 0.48
N SER A 16 -0.28 -7.87 1.34
CA SER A 16 0.85 -8.75 1.06
C SER A 16 0.46 -10.24 1.14
N LYS A 17 1.27 -11.10 0.53
CA LYS A 17 1.12 -12.57 0.67
C LYS A 17 1.56 -13.04 2.06
N THR A 18 2.55 -12.37 2.64
CA THR A 18 3.00 -12.61 4.03
C THR A 18 2.19 -11.80 5.05
N ASP A 19 1.99 -12.36 6.25
CA ASP A 19 1.45 -11.70 7.45
C ASP A 19 2.43 -11.77 8.63
N ASP A 20 3.72 -11.74 8.32
CA ASP A 20 4.78 -11.77 9.32
C ASP A 20 5.15 -10.34 9.73
N TYR A 21 5.00 -10.01 11.01
CA TYR A 21 5.31 -8.69 11.54
C TYR A 21 6.78 -8.31 11.35
N GLU A 22 7.68 -9.30 11.43
CA GLU A 22 9.13 -9.08 11.27
C GLU A 22 9.52 -8.94 9.79
N ASN A 23 8.64 -9.34 8.88
CA ASN A 23 8.87 -9.13 7.46
C ASN A 23 8.49 -7.70 7.07
N TRP A 24 9.51 -6.88 6.81
CA TRP A 24 9.36 -5.49 6.39
C TRP A 24 8.57 -5.29 5.08
N LYS A 25 8.29 -6.35 4.30
CA LYS A 25 7.41 -6.33 3.12
C LYS A 25 5.95 -6.58 3.43
N THR A 26 5.59 -6.95 4.66
CA THR A 26 4.20 -7.08 5.07
C THR A 26 3.47 -5.75 4.88
N ARG A 27 2.34 -5.78 4.17
CA ARG A 27 1.52 -4.61 3.86
C ARG A 27 0.10 -4.84 4.34
N ARG A 28 -0.37 -3.92 5.18
CA ARG A 28 -1.76 -3.81 5.60
C ARG A 28 -2.26 -2.42 5.26
N ILE A 29 -3.49 -2.33 4.78
CA ILE A 29 -4.13 -1.02 4.57
C ILE A 29 -5.14 -0.76 5.65
N LEU A 30 -5.28 0.51 6.02
CA LEU A 30 -6.22 0.98 7.03
C LEU A 30 -7.22 1.93 6.38
N GLY A 31 -8.49 1.63 6.54
CA GLY A 31 -9.62 2.43 6.07
C GLY A 31 -10.44 2.98 7.21
N ILE A 32 -10.95 4.20 7.06
CA ILE A 32 -11.95 4.77 7.94
C ILE A 32 -13.16 5.30 7.17
N GLN A 33 -14.31 5.28 7.82
CA GLN A 33 -15.49 6.04 7.42
C GLN A 33 -15.79 7.06 8.55
N PRO A 34 -15.62 8.36 8.31
CA PRO A 34 -15.94 9.39 9.30
C PRO A 34 -17.46 9.48 9.55
N GLU A 35 -17.86 9.90 10.74
CA GLU A 35 -19.27 10.18 11.04
C GLU A 35 -19.86 11.25 10.10
N GLY A 36 -21.09 11.00 9.63
CA GLY A 36 -21.79 11.87 8.68
C GLY A 36 -21.23 11.84 7.25
N SER A 37 -20.42 10.85 6.90
CA SER A 37 -19.91 10.60 5.54
C SER A 37 -20.18 9.16 5.13
N SER A 38 -20.69 8.94 3.92
CA SER A 38 -20.74 7.60 3.31
C SER A 38 -19.41 7.21 2.64
N GLY A 39 -18.51 8.16 2.43
CA GLY A 39 -17.21 7.93 1.79
C GLY A 39 -16.22 7.18 2.68
N TRP A 40 -15.46 6.28 2.05
CA TRP A 40 -14.36 5.54 2.67
C TRP A 40 -13.01 6.17 2.33
N PHE A 41 -12.12 6.23 3.30
CA PHE A 41 -10.78 6.79 3.15
C PHE A 41 -9.76 5.74 3.58
N PHE A 42 -8.92 5.27 2.65
CA PHE A 42 -7.89 4.28 2.90
C PHE A 42 -6.50 4.91 2.78
N THR A 43 -5.62 4.54 3.71
CA THR A 43 -4.18 4.78 3.61
C THR A 43 -3.52 3.51 3.12
N ILE A 44 -2.70 3.62 2.08
CA ILE A 44 -1.96 2.52 1.48
C ILE A 44 -0.46 2.82 1.48
N HIS A 45 0.33 1.76 1.52
CA HIS A 45 1.76 1.78 1.24
C HIS A 45 2.04 0.50 0.47
N MET A 46 2.38 0.60 -0.81
CA MET A 46 2.42 -0.55 -1.69
C MET A 46 3.84 -1.13 -1.81
N GLY A 47 3.96 -2.34 -2.36
CA GLY A 47 5.22 -2.92 -2.79
C GLY A 47 5.73 -2.29 -4.09
N TRP A 48 6.98 -2.58 -4.43
CA TRP A 48 7.58 -2.15 -5.69
C TRP A 48 7.02 -2.95 -6.88
N TRP A 49 7.07 -2.37 -8.08
CA TRP A 49 6.45 -2.97 -9.28
C TRP A 49 7.03 -4.34 -9.65
N ASN A 50 8.36 -4.45 -9.58
CA ASN A 50 9.12 -5.64 -9.99
C ASN A 50 9.68 -6.42 -8.79
N ASP A 51 9.07 -6.29 -7.60
CA ASP A 51 9.49 -7.11 -6.46
C ASP A 51 9.18 -8.59 -6.73
N GLU A 52 10.18 -9.46 -6.63
CA GLU A 52 10.03 -10.89 -6.94
C GLU A 52 9.15 -11.64 -5.92
N GLU A 53 9.08 -11.16 -4.68
CA GLU A 53 8.37 -11.81 -3.58
C GLU A 53 6.96 -11.21 -3.40
N GLU A 54 6.87 -9.88 -3.37
CA GLU A 54 5.67 -9.09 -3.05
C GLU A 54 5.41 -8.00 -4.12
N PRO A 55 5.12 -8.38 -5.39
CA PRO A 55 4.95 -7.42 -6.47
C PRO A 55 3.70 -6.55 -6.27
N PHE A 56 3.82 -5.26 -6.63
CA PHE A 56 2.73 -4.28 -6.60
C PHE A 56 1.41 -4.82 -7.17
N VAL A 57 1.47 -5.50 -8.33
CA VAL A 57 0.30 -5.93 -9.08
C VAL A 57 -0.59 -6.89 -8.28
N ASP A 58 0.02 -7.75 -7.46
CA ASP A 58 -0.73 -8.73 -6.66
C ASP A 58 -1.42 -8.03 -5.49
N GLN A 59 -0.73 -7.09 -4.84
CA GLN A 59 -1.30 -6.25 -3.78
C GLN A 59 -2.44 -5.39 -4.33
N TRP A 60 -2.28 -4.81 -5.52
CA TRP A 60 -3.32 -4.02 -6.19
C TRP A 60 -4.56 -4.84 -6.49
N LYS A 61 -4.40 -6.06 -7.05
CA LYS A 61 -5.52 -6.99 -7.26
C LYS A 61 -6.22 -7.33 -5.96
N CYS A 62 -5.48 -7.58 -4.88
CA CYS A 62 -6.06 -7.84 -3.55
C CYS A 62 -6.95 -6.68 -3.09
N ILE A 63 -6.49 -5.43 -3.25
CA ILE A 63 -7.29 -4.23 -2.94
C ILE A 63 -8.53 -4.17 -3.82
N GLN A 64 -8.39 -4.35 -5.13
CA GLN A 64 -9.53 -4.29 -6.06
C GLN A 64 -10.60 -5.32 -5.72
N GLU A 65 -10.22 -6.57 -5.45
CA GLU A 65 -11.17 -7.63 -5.06
C GLU A 65 -11.83 -7.33 -3.71
N THR A 66 -11.05 -6.87 -2.73
CA THR A 66 -11.58 -6.51 -1.40
C THR A 66 -12.63 -5.40 -1.50
N LEU A 67 -12.39 -4.39 -2.32
CA LEU A 67 -13.26 -3.23 -2.46
C LEU A 67 -14.51 -3.50 -3.32
N LYS A 68 -14.66 -4.68 -3.92
CA LYS A 68 -15.92 -5.09 -4.59
C LYS A 68 -17.05 -5.41 -3.60
N ASP A 69 -16.72 -5.64 -2.33
CA ASP A 69 -17.68 -5.90 -1.25
C ASP A 69 -18.78 -4.81 -1.25
N PRO A 70 -20.08 -5.20 -1.27
CA PRO A 70 -21.20 -4.26 -1.30
C PRO A 70 -21.14 -3.15 -0.26
N LYS A 71 -20.53 -3.38 0.91
CA LYS A 71 -20.43 -2.36 1.98
C LYS A 71 -19.65 -1.11 1.59
N TYR A 72 -18.87 -1.16 0.51
CA TYR A 72 -18.11 -0.03 -0.01
C TYR A 72 -18.82 0.72 -1.15
N ARG A 73 -20.00 0.26 -1.62
CA ARG A 73 -20.69 0.82 -2.79
C ARG A 73 -21.52 2.07 -2.51
N GLU A 74 -21.83 2.35 -1.25
CA GLU A 74 -22.73 3.45 -0.85
C GLU A 74 -22.04 4.83 -0.89
N GLY A 75 -20.73 4.90 -1.14
CA GLY A 75 -19.99 6.16 -1.18
C GLY A 75 -18.69 6.07 -1.96
N THR A 76 -18.06 7.22 -2.17
CA THR A 76 -16.75 7.31 -2.84
C THR A 76 -15.67 6.65 -1.99
N ILE A 77 -14.79 5.89 -2.65
CA ILE A 77 -13.60 5.32 -2.02
C ILE A 77 -12.40 6.17 -2.40
N TRP A 78 -11.68 6.68 -1.41
CA TRP A 78 -10.44 7.42 -1.57
C TRP A 78 -9.26 6.53 -1.17
N LEU A 79 -8.36 6.25 -2.11
CA LEU A 79 -7.09 5.58 -1.86
C LEU A 79 -5.99 6.63 -1.81
N MET A 80 -5.25 6.68 -0.70
CA MET A 80 -4.26 7.72 -0.44
C MET A 80 -2.99 7.09 0.14
N GLY A 81 -1.84 7.68 -0.13
CA GLY A 81 -0.57 7.24 0.41
C GLY A 81 0.44 6.93 -0.69
N ASP A 82 1.40 6.08 -0.37
CA ASP A 82 2.52 5.80 -1.24
C ASP A 82 2.27 4.53 -2.05
N PHE A 83 2.10 4.70 -3.36
CA PHE A 83 1.89 3.59 -4.30
C PHE A 83 3.21 2.93 -4.72
N ASN A 84 4.36 3.48 -4.34
CA ASN A 84 5.69 3.03 -4.77
C ASN A 84 5.81 2.86 -6.30
N SER A 85 5.04 3.68 -7.03
CA SER A 85 4.98 3.71 -8.50
C SER A 85 5.17 5.15 -8.96
N GLN A 86 6.25 5.43 -9.67
CA GLN A 86 6.41 6.68 -10.42
C GLN A 86 5.62 6.56 -11.72
N ASP A 87 4.96 7.64 -12.12
CA ASP A 87 4.04 7.68 -13.25
C ASP A 87 4.76 7.59 -14.62
N ASP A 88 6.07 7.83 -14.68
CA ASP A 88 6.86 7.78 -15.92
C ASP A 88 8.02 6.76 -15.94
N VAL A 89 8.30 6.06 -14.83
CA VAL A 89 9.51 5.23 -14.73
C VAL A 89 9.34 3.90 -15.46
N ARG A 90 10.21 3.70 -16.45
CA ARG A 90 10.29 2.46 -17.24
C ARG A 90 11.04 1.34 -16.52
N THR A 91 12.03 1.69 -15.70
CA THR A 91 12.88 0.74 -14.97
C THR A 91 13.36 1.32 -13.64
N SER A 92 13.26 0.54 -12.57
CA SER A 92 13.78 0.86 -11.24
C SER A 92 14.53 -0.34 -10.66
N ASN A 93 15.55 -0.07 -9.86
CA ASN A 93 16.35 -1.07 -9.15
C ASN A 93 16.36 -0.79 -7.66
N VAL A 94 15.99 -1.78 -6.86
CA VAL A 94 16.16 -1.71 -5.40
C VAL A 94 17.65 -1.76 -5.09
N ILE A 95 18.15 -0.78 -4.33
CA ILE A 95 19.53 -0.65 -3.87
C ILE A 95 19.57 -0.67 -2.34
N CYS A 96 20.78 -0.72 -1.78
CA CYS A 96 21.03 -0.76 -0.33
C CYS A 96 20.48 -2.02 0.36
N ASN A 97 20.32 -3.11 -0.40
CA ASN A 97 19.80 -4.40 0.05
C ASN A 97 20.90 -5.47 0.19
N GLY A 98 22.18 -5.09 0.11
CA GLY A 98 23.32 -6.01 0.14
C GLY A 98 23.51 -6.86 -1.13
N LYS A 99 22.58 -6.80 -2.09
CA LYS A 99 22.66 -7.48 -3.39
C LYS A 99 23.09 -6.52 -4.49
N ASN A 100 22.39 -5.39 -4.62
CA ASN A 100 22.58 -4.41 -5.68
C ASN A 100 23.40 -3.18 -5.25
N ALA A 101 23.48 -2.91 -3.93
CA ALA A 101 24.42 -1.98 -3.32
C ALA A 101 24.57 -2.30 -1.81
N PRO A 102 25.66 -1.86 -1.14
CA PRO A 102 25.87 -2.09 0.29
C PRO A 102 24.70 -1.59 1.15
N VAL A 103 24.37 -2.30 2.22
CA VAL A 103 23.37 -1.84 3.20
C VAL A 103 23.92 -0.62 3.93
N VAL A 104 23.24 0.51 3.78
CA VAL A 104 23.62 1.80 4.42
C VAL A 104 22.57 2.31 5.41
N SER A 105 21.40 1.68 5.44
CA SER A 105 20.24 2.00 6.28
C SER A 105 19.42 0.73 6.51
N ASP A 106 18.56 0.72 7.52
CA ASP A 106 17.51 -0.28 7.72
C ASP A 106 16.41 -0.21 6.65
N HIS A 107 16.40 0.86 5.84
CA HIS A 107 15.54 1.02 4.68
C HIS A 107 16.31 0.76 3.38
N TYR A 108 15.66 0.05 2.45
CA TYR A 108 16.17 -0.10 1.09
C TYR A 108 15.92 1.17 0.28
N GLY A 109 16.88 1.53 -0.57
CA GLY A 109 16.74 2.64 -1.52
C GLY A 109 16.23 2.14 -2.86
N VAL A 110 15.75 3.06 -3.69
CA VAL A 110 15.45 2.76 -5.09
C VAL A 110 16.23 3.71 -5.98
N MET A 111 16.97 3.13 -6.91
CA MET A 111 17.62 3.83 -8.00
C MET A 111 16.71 3.77 -9.22
N ILE A 112 16.45 4.93 -9.81
CA ILE A 112 15.68 5.08 -11.03
C ILE A 112 16.61 5.53 -12.14
N THR A 113 16.45 4.93 -13.32
CA THR A 113 17.04 5.43 -14.56
C THR A 113 15.91 6.04 -15.38
N VAL A 114 16.01 7.34 -15.66
CA VAL A 114 15.15 8.11 -16.58
C VAL A 114 15.73 8.14 -17.98
#